data_AF-A0A2G9XLV1-F1
#
_entry.id   AF-A0A2G9XLV1-F1
#
_cell.length_a   1.000
_cell.length_b   1.000
_cell.length_c   1.000
_cell.angle_alpha   90.00
_cell.angle_beta   90.00
_cell.angle_gamma   90.00
#
_symmetry.space_group_name_H-M   'P 1'
#
loop_
_entity.id
_entity.type
_entity.pdbx_description
1 polymer ?
#
loop_
_entity_poly.entity_id
_entity_poly.type
_entity_poly.pdbx_seq_one_letter_code
_entity_poly.pdbx_strand_id
1 'polypeptide(L)'
;MGGWKGVFLFLVFLLSGCGAKVPHMGTSDYGKTKIRLLALLPVDNKTNDQTAARMVREKMLEELYFKGYPKIPFKVMDEKLLKIYDGNSSKAGGNIPPKVIGELLG
;
A
#
# COMPACT_ATOMS: atom_id res chain seq x y z
N MET A 1 10.70 -46.67 -27.63
CA MET A 1 10.22 -45.28 -27.86
C MET A 1 9.39 -44.83 -26.67
N GLY A 2 10.00 -44.23 -25.64
CA GLY A 2 9.26 -43.89 -24.39
C GLY A 2 9.71 -42.61 -23.66
N GLY A 3 10.85 -42.00 -24.04
CA GLY A 3 11.40 -40.84 -23.33
C GLY A 3 10.81 -39.48 -23.70
N TRP A 4 10.25 -39.34 -24.91
CA TRP A 4 9.76 -38.02 -25.40
C TRP A 4 8.52 -37.54 -24.63
N LYS A 5 7.63 -38.45 -24.24
CA LYS A 5 6.39 -38.10 -23.52
C LYS A 5 6.67 -37.52 -22.13
N GLY A 6 7.71 -37.99 -21.44
CA GLY A 6 8.11 -37.46 -20.13
C GLY A 6 8.73 -36.07 -20.20
N VAL A 7 9.58 -35.81 -21.20
CA VAL A 7 10.21 -34.50 -21.41
C VAL A 7 9.16 -33.44 -21.80
N PHE A 8 8.19 -33.81 -22.64
CA PHE A 8 7.12 -32.91 -23.05
C PHE A 8 6.21 -32.52 -21.88
N LEU A 9 5.89 -33.49 -20.99
CA LEU A 9 5.09 -33.23 -19.78
C LEU A 9 5.83 -32.31 -18.79
N PHE A 10 7.14 -32.48 -18.65
CA PHE A 10 7.97 -31.65 -17.76
C PHE A 10 8.10 -30.21 -18.25
N LEU A 11 8.19 -30.00 -19.57
CA LEU A 11 8.29 -28.68 -20.19
C LEU A 11 7.00 -27.85 -20.03
N VAL A 12 5.84 -28.49 -20.12
CA VAL A 12 4.54 -27.82 -19.90
C VAL A 12 4.38 -27.37 -18.45
N PHE A 13 4.89 -28.16 -17.49
CA PHE A 13 4.82 -27.80 -16.07
C PHE A 13 5.67 -26.57 -15.70
N LEU A 14 6.80 -26.37 -16.40
CA LEU A 14 7.69 -25.23 -16.20
C LEU A 14 7.13 -23.90 -16.76
N LEU A 15 6.16 -23.96 -17.66
CA LEU A 15 5.55 -22.75 -18.27
C LEU A 15 4.31 -22.24 -17.49
N SER A 16 3.81 -23.01 -16.52
CA SER A 16 2.61 -22.67 -15.73
C SER A 16 2.87 -21.71 -14.56
N GLY A 17 4.12 -21.28 -14.36
CA GLY A 17 4.52 -20.54 -13.18
C GLY A 17 5.28 -19.26 -13.49
N CYS A 18 4.58 -18.14 -13.69
CA CYS A 18 4.74 -16.91 -12.89
C CYS A 18 3.84 -15.80 -13.47
N GLY A 19 2.59 -15.79 -13.02
CA GLY A 19 1.62 -14.79 -13.43
C GLY A 19 0.51 -14.63 -12.41
N ALA A 20 0.83 -14.75 -11.12
CA ALA A 20 -0.08 -14.40 -10.05
C ALA A 20 -0.25 -12.88 -10.01
N LYS A 21 -0.98 -12.35 -11.00
CA LYS A 21 -1.50 -10.98 -10.97
C LYS A 21 -2.56 -11.00 -9.88
N VAL A 22 -2.17 -10.57 -8.69
CA VAL A 22 -3.04 -10.46 -7.53
C VAL A 22 -4.30 -9.72 -7.97
N PRO A 23 -5.50 -10.33 -7.88
CA PRO A 23 -6.71 -9.59 -8.12
C PRO A 23 -6.88 -8.69 -6.91
N HIS A 24 -6.46 -7.44 -7.02
CA HIS A 24 -7.09 -6.39 -6.25
C HIS A 24 -8.53 -6.33 -6.77
N MET A 25 -9.37 -7.18 -6.18
CA MET A 25 -10.82 -7.19 -6.32
C MET A 25 -11.30 -5.84 -5.79
N GLY A 26 -11.25 -4.85 -6.68
CA GLY A 26 -11.82 -3.54 -6.47
C GLY A 26 -13.30 -3.77 -6.21
N THR A 27 -13.71 -3.50 -4.97
CA THR A 27 -15.11 -3.40 -4.58
C THR A 27 -15.86 -2.56 -5.64
N SER A 28 -16.99 -3.06 -6.14
CA SER A 28 -17.74 -2.53 -7.28
C SER A 28 -18.40 -1.16 -7.04
N ASP A 29 -17.87 -0.37 -6.10
CA ASP A 29 -18.41 0.91 -5.65
C ASP A 29 -17.45 2.10 -5.88
N TYR A 30 -16.41 1.90 -6.70
CA TYR A 30 -15.52 2.99 -7.13
C TYR A 30 -16.21 4.04 -8.02
N GLY A 31 -17.32 3.67 -8.67
CA GLY A 31 -18.04 4.55 -9.62
C GLY A 31 -18.95 5.58 -8.95
N LYS A 32 -19.49 5.29 -7.76
CA LYS A 32 -20.44 6.19 -7.05
C LYS A 32 -19.75 7.10 -6.05
N THR A 33 -18.55 6.73 -5.59
CA THR A 33 -17.75 7.51 -4.65
C THR A 33 -16.38 7.75 -5.27
N LYS A 34 -16.24 8.78 -6.11
CA LYS A 34 -14.91 9.21 -6.58
C LYS A 34 -14.06 9.51 -5.34
N ILE A 35 -13.09 8.66 -5.03
CA ILE A 35 -12.13 8.90 -3.96
C ILE A 35 -11.33 10.14 -4.36
N ARG A 36 -11.57 11.27 -3.69
CA ARG A 36 -10.94 12.56 -4.04
C ARG A 36 -9.62 12.78 -3.31
N LEU A 37 -9.40 12.06 -2.22
CA LEU A 37 -8.29 12.28 -1.31
C LEU A 37 -7.72 10.92 -0.87
N LEU A 38 -6.40 10.78 -0.94
CA LEU A 38 -5.70 9.58 -0.49
C LEU A 38 -4.54 9.97 0.42
N ALA A 39 -4.58 9.47 1.65
CA ALA A 39 -3.63 9.80 2.70
C ALA A 39 -2.55 8.73 2.81
N LEU A 40 -1.28 9.16 2.81
CA LEU A 40 -0.13 8.29 3.02
C LEU A 40 0.28 8.31 4.49
N LEU A 41 0.10 7.16 5.15
CA LEU A 41 0.58 6.94 6.51
C LEU A 41 2.11 6.77 6.57
N PRO A 42 2.73 6.98 7.74
CA PRO A 42 4.12 6.60 7.98
C PRO A 42 4.34 5.12 7.64
N VAL A 43 5.44 4.85 6.93
CA VAL A 43 5.80 3.49 6.53
C VAL A 43 6.44 2.77 7.73
N ASP A 44 5.95 1.57 8.05
CA ASP A 44 6.58 0.70 9.03
C ASP A 44 7.95 0.25 8.50
N ASN A 45 9.01 0.73 9.14
CA ASN A 45 10.37 0.44 8.73
C ASN A 45 10.97 -0.65 9.61
N LYS A 46 11.11 -1.85 9.05
CA LYS A 46 11.76 -2.98 9.72
C LYS A 46 13.28 -2.98 9.58
N THR A 47 13.83 -1.93 8.98
CA THR A 47 15.28 -1.74 8.79
C THR A 47 15.77 -0.57 9.65
N ASN A 48 17.09 -0.48 9.84
CA ASN A 48 17.68 0.64 10.57
C ASN A 48 17.88 1.89 9.69
N ASP A 49 17.48 1.85 8.41
CA ASP A 49 17.65 2.96 7.48
C ASP A 49 16.39 3.83 7.42
N GLN A 50 16.41 4.94 8.16
CA GLN A 50 15.33 5.93 8.16
C GLN A 50 15.15 6.62 6.80
N THR A 51 16.20 6.68 5.98
CA THR A 51 16.17 7.29 4.65
C THR A 51 15.34 6.45 3.69
N ALA A 52 15.45 5.12 3.77
CA ALA A 52 14.68 4.20 2.95
C ALA A 52 13.17 4.38 3.15
N ALA A 53 12.72 4.48 4.39
CA ALA A 53 11.29 4.70 4.70
C ALA A 53 10.77 6.01 4.11
N ARG A 54 11.56 7.09 4.20
CA ARG A 54 11.21 8.39 3.60
C ARG A 54 11.14 8.31 2.07
N MET A 55 12.14 7.70 1.43
CA MET A 55 12.18 7.57 -0.03
C MET A 55 10.98 6.79 -0.57
N VAL A 56 10.60 5.68 0.09
CA VAL A 56 9.42 4.91 -0.32
C VAL A 56 8.16 5.77 -0.25
N ARG A 57 7.98 6.51 0.85
CA ARG A 57 6.82 7.38 1.04
C ARG A 57 6.76 8.50 -0.02
N GLU A 58 7.90 9.09 -0.37
CA GLU A 58 8.03 10.09 -1.43
C GLU A 58 7.65 9.52 -2.80
N LYS A 59 8.17 8.35 -3.16
CA LYS A 59 7.83 7.68 -4.43
C LYS A 59 6.37 7.30 -4.53
N MET A 60 5.77 6.84 -3.44
CA MET A 60 4.33 6.58 -3.41
C MET A 60 3.51 7.87 -3.62
N LEU A 61 3.92 8.99 -3.02
CA LEU A 61 3.21 10.27 -3.21
C LEU A 61 3.31 10.76 -4.66
N GLU A 62 4.47 10.60 -5.30
CA GLU A 62 4.67 10.90 -6.72
C GLU A 62 3.73 10.06 -7.60
N GLU A 63 3.69 8.74 -7.38
CA GLU A 63 2.81 7.82 -8.10
C GLU A 63 1.32 8.17 -7.95
N LEU A 64 0.89 8.52 -6.74
CA LEU A 64 -0.49 8.95 -6.49
C LEU A 64 -0.80 10.26 -7.20
N TYR A 65 0.14 11.19 -7.20
CA TYR A 65 -0.01 12.44 -7.93
C TYR A 65 -0.12 12.22 -9.44
N PHE A 66 0.71 11.36 -10.03
CA PHE A 66 0.61 10.99 -11.44
C PHE A 66 -0.72 10.33 -11.79
N LYS A 67 -1.35 9.64 -10.85
CA LYS A 67 -2.71 9.06 -11.00
C LYS A 67 -3.83 10.09 -10.85
N GLY A 68 -3.51 11.36 -10.64
CA GLY A 68 -4.46 12.47 -10.55
C GLY A 68 -4.98 12.75 -9.14
N TYR A 69 -4.39 12.15 -8.10
CA TYR A 69 -4.74 12.46 -6.71
C TYR A 69 -3.99 13.72 -6.22
N PRO A 70 -4.64 14.60 -5.44
CA PRO A 70 -3.96 15.77 -4.87
C PRO A 70 -2.88 15.34 -3.86
N LYS A 71 -1.77 16.08 -3.82
CA LYS A 71 -0.68 15.84 -2.86
C LYS A 71 -1.08 16.33 -1.47
N ILE A 72 -1.00 15.45 -0.48
CA ILE A 72 -1.11 15.81 0.93
C ILE A 72 0.31 15.89 1.51
N PRO A 73 0.75 17.04 2.08
CA PRO A 73 2.05 17.13 2.70
C PRO A 73 2.20 16.16 3.89
N PHE A 74 3.33 15.44 3.95
CA PHE A 74 3.59 14.49 5.04
C PHE A 74 3.53 15.14 6.42
N LYS A 75 3.99 16.40 6.54
CA LYS A 75 3.94 17.17 7.78
C LYS A 75 2.52 17.29 8.33
N VAL A 76 1.53 17.55 7.47
CA VAL A 76 0.12 17.68 7.88
C VAL A 76 -0.42 16.33 8.38
N MET A 77 -0.03 15.24 7.72
CA MET A 77 -0.40 13.89 8.14
C MET A 77 0.22 13.53 9.49
N ASP A 78 1.52 13.74 9.62
CA ASP A 78 2.28 13.33 10.80
C ASP A 78 1.86 14.16 12.04
N GLU A 79 1.61 15.47 11.88
CA GLU A 79 1.07 16.32 12.95
C GLU A 79 -0.33 15.88 13.40
N LYS A 80 -1.21 15.48 12.46
CA LYS A 80 -2.55 14.98 12.80
C LYS A 80 -2.50 13.63 13.50
N LEU A 81 -1.57 12.75 13.09
CA LEU A 81 -1.37 11.46 13.72
C LEU A 81 -0.78 11.59 15.13
N LEU A 82 0.19 12.50 15.33
CA LEU A 82 0.79 12.77 16.63
C LEU A 82 -0.27 13.13 17.69
N LYS A 83 -1.27 13.94 17.34
CA LYS A 83 -2.38 14.28 18.24
C LYS A 83 -3.16 13.05 18.74
N ILE A 84 -3.24 11.98 17.97
CA ILE A 84 -3.91 10.73 18.35
C ILE A 84 -3.01 9.91 19.27
N TYR A 85 -1.71 9.84 18.96
CA TYR A 85 -0.75 9.04 19.72
C TYR A 85 -0.36 9.70 21.06
N ASP A 86 -0.31 11.03 21.16
CA ASP A 86 0.02 11.73 22.40
C ASP A 86 -1.07 11.57 23.48
N GLY A 87 -2.35 11.53 23.07
CA GLY A 87 -3.48 11.27 23.96
C GLY A 87 -3.68 9.79 24.31
N ASN A 88 -2.95 8.90 23.63
CA ASN A 88 -3.08 7.46 23.75
C ASN A 88 -1.66 6.89 23.89
N SER A 89 -1.04 7.15 25.04
CA SER A 89 0.39 6.94 25.38
C SER A 89 0.84 5.47 25.41
N SER A 90 0.14 4.60 24.69
CA SER A 90 0.45 3.21 24.50
C SER A 90 0.14 2.86 23.06
N LYS A 91 1.22 2.61 22.30
CA LYS A 91 1.29 1.99 20.97
C LYS A 91 1.66 2.96 19.85
N ALA A 92 2.94 3.29 19.77
CA ALA A 92 3.62 3.20 18.48
C ALA A 92 3.33 1.79 17.90
N GLY A 93 2.39 1.69 16.95
CA GLY A 93 1.88 0.41 16.44
C GLY A 93 0.43 0.05 16.84
N GLY A 94 -0.36 1.03 17.31
CA GLY A 94 -1.77 0.81 17.65
C GLY A 94 -2.62 0.56 16.41
N ASN A 95 -3.50 -0.45 16.47
CA ASN A 95 -4.45 -0.76 15.40
C ASN A 95 -5.56 0.32 15.35
N ILE A 96 -5.24 1.49 14.81
CA ILE A 96 -6.19 2.59 14.64
C ILE A 96 -7.04 2.27 13.40
N PRO A 97 -8.38 2.23 13.51
CA PRO A 97 -9.24 1.96 12.38
C PRO A 97 -9.07 3.07 11.31
N PRO A 98 -8.91 2.72 10.02
CA PRO A 98 -8.71 3.69 8.93
C PRO A 98 -9.81 4.75 8.85
N LYS A 99 -11.03 4.43 9.29
CA LYS A 99 -12.16 5.37 9.35
C LYS A 99 -11.88 6.58 10.24
N VAL A 100 -11.28 6.37 11.41
CA VAL A 100 -10.93 7.43 12.37
C VAL A 100 -9.89 8.36 11.78
N ILE A 101 -8.93 7.80 11.03
CA ILE A 101 -7.91 8.58 10.32
C ILE A 101 -8.55 9.40 9.20
N GLY A 102 -9.49 8.82 8.45
CA GLY A 102 -10.23 9.53 7.40
C GLY A 102 -10.99 10.74 7.94
N GLU A 103 -11.73 10.59 9.04
CA GLU A 103 -12.51 11.66 9.68
C GLU A 103 -11.63 12.84 10.14
N LEU A 104 -10.36 12.60 10.47
CA LEU A 104 -9.40 13.66 10.84
C LEU A 104 -8.90 14.47 9.64
N LEU A 105 -9.00 13.91 8.44
CA LEU A 105 -8.48 14.52 7.21
C LEU A 105 -9.53 15.30 6.44
N GLY A 106 -10.82 15.12 6.77
CA GLY A 106 -11.96 15.77 6.14
C GLY A 106 -12.86 14.76 5.44
#